data_AF-A0A9D4ZMI9-F1
#
_entry.id   AF-A0A9D4ZMI9-F1
#
_cell.length_a   1.000
_cell.length_b   1.000
_cell.length_c   1.000
_cell.angle_alpha   90.00
_cell.angle_beta   90.00
_cell.angle_gamma   90.00
#
_symmetry.space_group_name_H-M   'P 1'
#
loop_
_entity.id
_entity.type
_entity.pdbx_description
1 polymer ?
#
loop_
_entity_poly.entity_id
_entity_poly.type
_entity_poly.pdbx_seq_one_letter_code
_entity_poly.pdbx_strand_id
1 'polypeptide(L)'
;MWLELMGFSHDVTAAIIGAFTLSISFGGLFGGWLGDVCASHSPNTGRIILAQFSSGIGIPFGAVILLVLPYNSSTAFQRGALFFVMGFLMSWCGTGTNSPIFAEIVPLKMRTSIYALDASFESLLSSFAPPLVGVLAEHVFGFSAAQASGTTGAMADTKNARALGKALLLAFGVPFTICCLLYSILYWTYPRDRDKAQAELQLSQELSPGITEINNLKPGYFSLTKGADLVGDEPEITVNSKSFGEAQHMLTESHS
;
A
#
# COMPACT_ATOMS: atom_id res chain seq x y z
N MET A 1 13.33 -9.71 23.22
CA MET A 1 12.44 -8.64 22.72
C MET A 1 12.64 -7.34 23.51
N TRP A 2 12.33 -6.17 22.95
CA TRP A 2 12.47 -4.88 23.68
C TRP A 2 11.65 -4.83 24.99
N LEU A 3 10.45 -5.41 24.99
CA LEU A 3 9.61 -5.51 26.19
C LEU A 3 10.26 -6.37 27.29
N GLU A 4 10.93 -7.45 26.93
CA GLU A 4 11.65 -8.31 27.89
C GLU A 4 12.87 -7.59 28.49
N LEU A 5 13.60 -6.80 27.69
CA LEU A 5 14.69 -5.93 28.16
C LEU A 5 14.22 -4.87 29.17
N MET A 6 12.93 -4.53 29.16
CA MET A 6 12.32 -3.65 30.17
C MET A 6 11.85 -4.40 31.43
N GLY A 7 12.10 -5.71 31.53
CA GLY A 7 11.75 -6.53 32.68
C GLY A 7 10.34 -7.13 32.63
N PHE A 8 9.65 -7.11 31.48
CA PHE A 8 8.39 -7.83 31.34
C PHE A 8 8.60 -9.34 31.21
N SER A 9 7.69 -10.12 31.79
CA SER A 9 7.65 -11.57 31.57
C SER A 9 7.37 -11.89 30.09
N HIS A 10 7.84 -13.06 29.65
CA HIS A 10 7.57 -13.58 28.31
C HIS A 10 6.06 -13.69 28.05
N ASP A 11 5.28 -14.15 29.03
CA ASP A 11 3.83 -14.31 28.90
C ASP A 11 3.12 -12.99 28.64
N VAL A 12 3.51 -11.93 29.37
CA VAL A 12 2.94 -10.59 29.22
C VAL A 12 3.33 -9.98 27.88
N THR A 13 4.58 -10.18 27.46
CA THR A 13 5.07 -9.74 26.16
C THR A 13 4.30 -10.39 25.02
N ALA A 14 4.10 -11.72 25.09
CA ALA A 14 3.31 -12.46 24.11
C ALA A 14 1.84 -11.99 24.08
N ALA A 15 1.24 -11.74 25.24
CA ALA A 15 -0.13 -11.21 25.33
C ALA A 15 -0.25 -9.81 24.68
N ILE A 16 0.71 -8.91 24.91
CA ILE A 16 0.72 -7.57 24.30
C ILE A 16 0.85 -7.66 22.78
N ILE A 17 1.77 -8.49 22.28
CA ILE A 17 1.96 -8.68 20.83
C ILE A 17 0.73 -9.34 20.19
N GLY A 18 0.13 -10.33 20.85
CA GLY A 18 -1.11 -10.96 20.39
C GLY A 18 -2.27 -9.95 20.31
N ALA A 19 -2.43 -9.12 21.34
CA ALA A 19 -3.43 -8.05 21.34
C ALA A 19 -3.18 -7.01 20.24
N PHE A 20 -1.91 -6.68 19.96
CA PHE A 20 -1.54 -5.80 18.86
C PHE A 20 -1.96 -6.39 17.51
N THR A 21 -1.66 -7.66 17.25
CA THR A 21 -2.07 -8.34 16.01
C THR A 21 -3.58 -8.40 15.85
N LEU A 22 -4.31 -8.72 16.91
CA LEU A 22 -5.78 -8.70 16.91
C LEU A 22 -6.30 -7.30 16.57
N SER A 23 -5.71 -6.26 17.16
CA SER A 23 -6.08 -4.88 16.92
C SER A 23 -5.93 -4.48 15.45
N ILE A 24 -4.84 -4.92 14.78
CA ILE A 24 -4.63 -4.66 13.35
C ILE A 24 -5.79 -5.22 12.51
N SER A 25 -6.25 -6.43 12.83
CA SER A 25 -7.38 -7.07 12.12
C SER A 25 -8.68 -6.28 12.30
N PHE A 26 -9.03 -5.91 13.54
CA PHE A 26 -10.21 -5.08 13.79
C PHE A 26 -10.09 -3.68 13.19
N GLY A 27 -8.91 -3.09 13.27
CA GLY A 27 -8.58 -1.81 12.67
C GLY A 27 -8.71 -1.83 11.15
N GLY A 28 -8.42 -2.96 10.50
CA GLY A 28 -8.57 -3.09 9.05
C GLY A 28 -10.03 -3.08 8.61
N LEU A 29 -10.89 -3.80 9.34
CA LEU A 29 -12.33 -3.80 9.09
C LEU A 29 -12.92 -2.39 9.28
N PHE A 30 -12.56 -1.74 10.39
CA PHE A 30 -13.05 -0.39 10.69
C PHE A 30 -12.47 0.66 9.74
N GLY A 31 -11.20 0.52 9.36
CA GLY A 31 -10.51 1.39 8.40
C GLY A 31 -11.13 1.33 7.02
N GLY A 32 -11.53 0.14 6.56
CA GLY A 32 -12.31 -0.02 5.32
C GLY A 32 -13.65 0.72 5.38
N TRP A 33 -14.44 0.47 6.42
CA TRP A 33 -15.73 1.15 6.61
C TRP A 33 -15.58 2.68 6.69
N LEU A 34 -14.62 3.16 7.49
CA LEU A 34 -14.37 4.59 7.66
C LEU A 34 -13.87 5.22 6.34
N GLY A 35 -13.03 4.51 5.59
CA GLY A 35 -12.58 4.92 4.27
C GLY A 35 -13.74 5.09 3.28
N ASP A 36 -14.70 4.16 3.29
CA ASP A 36 -15.89 4.23 2.43
C ASP A 36 -16.82 5.38 2.82
N VAL A 37 -17.02 5.61 4.13
CA VAL A 37 -17.77 6.77 4.62
C VAL A 37 -17.09 8.08 4.19
N CYS A 38 -15.77 8.20 4.37
CA CYS A 38 -15.02 9.37 3.96
C CYS A 38 -15.06 9.59 2.44
N ALA A 39 -15.06 8.52 1.64
CA ALA A 39 -15.22 8.59 0.19
C ALA A 39 -16.62 9.07 -0.21
N SER A 40 -17.67 8.65 0.50
CA SER A 40 -19.04 9.11 0.23
C SER A 40 -19.22 10.61 0.47
N HIS A 41 -18.53 11.17 1.46
CA HIS A 41 -18.59 12.60 1.77
C HIS A 41 -17.63 13.44 0.91
N SER A 42 -16.48 12.89 0.52
CA SER A 42 -15.46 13.57 -0.26
C SER A 42 -14.77 12.59 -1.23
N PRO A 43 -15.32 12.40 -2.44
CA PRO A 43 -14.88 11.34 -3.37
C PRO A 43 -13.42 11.43 -3.80
N ASN A 44 -12.85 12.64 -3.80
CA ASN A 44 -11.50 12.89 -4.31
C ASN A 44 -10.44 12.89 -3.21
N THR A 45 -10.84 13.00 -1.95
CA THR A 45 -9.94 13.51 -0.91
C THR A 45 -10.13 12.83 0.44
N GLY A 46 -11.34 12.32 0.72
CA GLY A 46 -11.68 11.75 2.01
C GLY A 46 -10.80 10.57 2.39
N ARG A 47 -10.53 9.65 1.45
CA ARG A 47 -9.64 8.51 1.67
C ARG A 47 -8.20 8.95 1.97
N ILE A 48 -7.69 9.96 1.27
CA ILE A 48 -6.32 10.45 1.46
C ILE A 48 -6.14 11.15 2.81
N ILE A 49 -7.12 11.95 3.24
CA ILE A 49 -7.12 12.58 4.58
C ILE A 49 -7.10 11.51 5.68
N LEU A 50 -7.82 10.40 5.49
CA LEU A 50 -7.81 9.30 6.45
C LEU A 50 -6.42 8.65 6.58
N ALA A 51 -5.73 8.41 5.47
CA ALA A 51 -4.36 7.90 5.49
C ALA A 51 -3.37 8.88 6.11
N GLN A 52 -3.52 10.19 5.86
CA GLN A 52 -2.70 11.23 6.50
C GLN A 52 -2.87 11.26 8.01
N PHE A 53 -4.12 11.17 8.48
CA PHE A 53 -4.42 11.13 9.90
C PHE A 53 -3.80 9.88 10.56
N SER A 54 -3.99 8.72 9.93
CA SER A 54 -3.47 7.43 10.41
C SER A 54 -1.93 7.39 10.45
N SER A 55 -1.26 7.83 9.39
CA SER A 55 0.20 7.85 9.32
C SER A 55 0.81 8.93 10.22
N GLY A 56 0.18 10.11 10.31
CA GLY A 56 0.61 11.22 11.15
C GLY A 56 0.50 10.92 12.65
N ILE A 57 -0.56 10.24 13.09
CA ILE A 57 -0.76 9.90 14.52
C ILE A 57 0.15 8.76 14.98
N GLY A 58 0.62 7.91 14.06
CA GLY A 58 1.53 6.80 14.39
C GLY A 58 2.86 7.26 14.99
N ILE A 59 3.40 8.39 14.52
CA ILE A 59 4.69 8.95 14.96
C ILE A 59 4.65 9.41 16.43
N PRO A 60 3.73 10.29 16.87
CA PRO A 60 3.66 10.72 18.27
C PRO A 60 3.29 9.56 19.20
N PHE A 61 2.43 8.63 18.78
CA PHE A 61 2.12 7.45 19.61
C PHE A 61 3.33 6.56 19.81
N GLY A 62 4.10 6.27 18.74
CA GLY A 62 5.34 5.52 18.85
C GLY A 62 6.38 6.20 19.75
N ALA A 63 6.49 7.53 19.67
CA ALA A 63 7.36 8.31 20.56
C ALA A 63 6.91 8.24 22.03
N VAL A 64 5.60 8.33 22.30
CA VAL A 64 5.04 8.22 23.65
C VAL A 64 5.29 6.84 24.26
N ILE A 65 5.06 5.78 23.48
CA ILE A 65 5.26 4.38 23.92
C ILE A 65 6.73 4.10 24.27
N LEU A 66 7.66 4.59 23.45
CA LEU A 66 9.08 4.25 23.56
C LEU A 66 9.90 5.20 24.43
N LEU A 67 9.53 6.48 24.53
CA LEU A 67 10.33 7.49 25.24
C LEU A 67 9.68 8.05 26.51
N VAL A 68 8.34 8.18 26.55
CA VAL A 68 7.65 8.89 27.63
C VAL A 68 7.27 7.96 28.77
N LEU A 69 6.91 6.71 28.46
CA LEU A 69 6.39 5.80 29.47
C LEU A 69 7.51 5.24 30.38
N PRO A 70 7.41 5.36 31.72
CA PRO A 70 8.45 4.92 32.65
C PRO A 70 8.63 3.39 32.62
N TYR A 71 9.89 2.97 32.81
CA TYR A 71 10.36 1.57 32.79
C TYR A 71 9.93 0.81 34.06
N ASN A 72 8.62 0.67 34.29
CA ASN A 72 8.06 -0.03 35.44
C ASN A 72 7.10 -1.14 34.98
N SER A 73 7.15 -2.30 35.64
CA SER A 73 6.26 -3.45 35.39
C SER A 73 4.78 -3.15 35.63
N SER A 74 4.46 -2.15 36.45
CA SER A 74 3.07 -1.73 36.72
C SER A 74 2.39 -1.07 35.51
N THR A 75 3.16 -0.64 34.52
CA THR A 75 2.67 0.07 33.33
C THR A 75 2.28 -0.89 32.19
N ALA A 76 2.26 -2.21 32.42
CA ALA A 76 1.96 -3.24 31.41
C ALA A 76 0.66 -2.95 30.65
N PHE A 77 -0.41 -2.63 31.39
CA PHE A 77 -1.73 -2.38 30.84
C PHE A 77 -1.76 -1.13 29.95
N GLN A 78 -1.13 -0.04 30.39
CA GLN A 78 -1.05 1.20 29.61
C GLN A 78 -0.23 1.02 28.33
N ARG A 79 0.87 0.26 28.38
CA ARG A 79 1.65 -0.10 27.18
C ARG A 79 0.82 -0.95 26.22
N GLY A 80 0.16 -1.99 26.73
CA GLY A 80 -0.72 -2.84 25.94
C GLY A 80 -1.85 -2.06 25.25
N ALA A 81 -2.51 -1.15 25.99
CA ALA A 81 -3.54 -0.28 25.44
C ALA A 81 -3.01 0.65 24.34
N LEU A 82 -1.82 1.24 24.53
CA LEU A 82 -1.19 2.08 23.51
C LEU A 82 -0.79 1.31 22.26
N PHE A 83 -0.23 0.10 22.41
CA PHE A 83 0.02 -0.80 21.28
C PHE A 83 -1.28 -1.15 20.56
N PHE A 84 -2.33 -1.50 21.31
CA PHE A 84 -3.64 -1.78 20.74
C PHE A 84 -4.17 -0.60 19.91
N VAL A 85 -4.18 0.62 20.47
CA VAL A 85 -4.66 1.82 19.75
C VAL A 85 -3.77 2.12 18.54
N MET A 86 -2.45 2.00 18.67
CA MET A 86 -1.52 2.20 17.56
C MET A 86 -1.80 1.22 16.41
N GLY A 87 -1.93 -0.08 16.70
CA GLY A 87 -2.26 -1.11 15.71
C GLY A 87 -3.63 -0.89 15.04
N PHE A 88 -4.61 -0.42 15.83
CA PHE A 88 -5.93 -0.09 15.32
C PHE A 88 -5.89 1.05 14.30
N LEU A 89 -5.20 2.14 14.64
CA LEU A 89 -5.13 3.36 13.82
C LEU A 89 -4.26 3.18 12.58
N MET A 90 -3.14 2.44 12.67
CA MET A 90 -2.22 2.23 11.55
C MET A 90 -2.80 1.40 10.41
N SER A 91 -3.75 0.50 10.71
CA SER A 91 -4.34 -0.42 9.74
C SER A 91 -5.17 0.28 8.63
N TRP A 92 -5.55 1.55 8.86
CA TRP A 92 -6.45 2.29 7.96
C TRP A 92 -5.81 2.70 6.63
N CYS A 93 -4.49 2.89 6.59
CA CYS A 93 -3.77 3.29 5.38
C CYS A 93 -3.93 2.25 4.25
N GLY A 94 -3.73 0.97 4.56
CA GLY A 94 -3.84 -0.11 3.58
C GLY A 94 -5.28 -0.36 3.15
N THR A 95 -6.15 -0.63 4.12
CA THR A 95 -7.53 -1.10 3.89
C THR A 95 -8.49 0.00 3.44
N GLY A 96 -8.38 1.21 4.00
CA GLY A 96 -9.31 2.32 3.73
C GLY A 96 -8.90 3.21 2.55
N THR A 97 -7.61 3.21 2.19
CA THR A 97 -7.03 4.17 1.25
C THR A 97 -6.29 3.53 0.08
N ASN A 98 -5.23 2.75 0.32
CA ASN A 98 -4.38 2.23 -0.76
C ASN A 98 -5.12 1.27 -1.68
N SER A 99 -5.75 0.24 -1.13
CA SER A 99 -6.46 -0.75 -1.96
C SER A 99 -7.62 -0.14 -2.76
N PRO A 100 -8.48 0.72 -2.18
CA PRO A 100 -9.51 1.43 -2.95
C PRO A 100 -8.94 2.33 -4.04
N ILE A 101 -7.87 3.09 -3.77
CA ILE A 101 -7.24 3.97 -4.76
C ILE A 101 -6.69 3.16 -5.95
N PHE A 102 -6.04 2.02 -5.70
CA PHE A 102 -5.59 1.13 -6.78
C PHE A 102 -6.77 0.56 -7.58
N ALA A 103 -7.87 0.22 -6.92
CA ALA A 103 -9.07 -0.25 -7.63
C ALA A 103 -9.65 0.82 -8.57
N GLU A 104 -9.58 2.10 -8.21
CA GLU A 104 -10.12 3.18 -9.02
C GLU A 104 -9.22 3.59 -10.19
N ILE A 105 -7.91 3.64 -9.98
CA ILE A 105 -6.96 4.12 -11.01
C ILE A 105 -6.54 3.00 -11.97
N VAL A 106 -6.44 1.76 -11.49
CA VAL A 106 -5.83 0.69 -12.28
C VAL A 106 -6.89 -0.04 -13.11
N PRO A 107 -6.65 -0.24 -14.42
CA PRO A 107 -7.56 -0.97 -15.29
C PRO A 107 -7.69 -2.42 -14.84
N LEU A 108 -8.90 -2.98 -15.00
CA LEU A 108 -9.26 -4.34 -14.55
C LEU A 108 -8.26 -5.43 -14.95
N LYS A 109 -7.66 -5.30 -16.14
CA LYS A 109 -6.70 -6.26 -16.69
C LYS A 109 -5.38 -6.37 -15.90
N MET A 110 -5.00 -5.34 -15.14
CA MET A 110 -3.72 -5.27 -14.42
C MET A 110 -3.86 -5.10 -12.90
N ARG A 111 -5.09 -5.12 -12.36
CA ARG A 111 -5.34 -4.94 -10.92
C ARG A 111 -4.64 -6.00 -10.06
N THR A 112 -4.65 -7.26 -10.48
CA THR A 112 -3.97 -8.33 -9.73
C THR A 112 -2.45 -8.12 -9.71
N SER A 113 -1.87 -7.69 -10.83
CA SER A 113 -0.44 -7.42 -10.93
C SER A 113 -0.01 -6.25 -10.04
N ILE A 114 -0.79 -5.17 -9.95
CA ILE A 114 -0.43 -4.04 -9.08
C ILE A 114 -0.51 -4.43 -7.60
N TYR A 115 -1.52 -5.20 -7.19
CA TYR A 115 -1.62 -5.68 -5.82
C TYR A 115 -0.48 -6.65 -5.47
N ALA A 116 -0.11 -7.53 -6.40
CA ALA A 116 1.03 -8.42 -6.21
C ALA A 116 2.35 -7.64 -6.10
N LEU A 117 2.52 -6.58 -6.89
CA LEU A 117 3.68 -5.71 -6.84
C LEU A 117 3.78 -4.97 -5.50
N ASP A 118 2.66 -4.38 -5.05
CA ASP A 118 2.56 -3.68 -3.76
C ASP A 118 2.92 -4.61 -2.58
N ALA A 119 2.29 -5.79 -2.52
CA ALA A 119 2.57 -6.78 -1.48
C ALA A 119 4.02 -7.28 -1.50
N SER A 120 4.62 -7.39 -2.70
CA SER A 120 6.03 -7.77 -2.84
C SER A 120 6.96 -6.68 -2.30
N PHE A 121 6.69 -5.41 -2.58
CA PHE A 121 7.48 -4.30 -2.04
C PHE A 121 7.35 -4.18 -0.53
N GLU A 122 6.14 -4.33 0.01
CA GLU A 122 5.92 -4.34 1.47
C GLU A 122 6.75 -5.44 2.14
N SER A 123 6.73 -6.66 1.58
CA SER A 123 7.48 -7.80 2.10
C SER A 123 9.00 -7.59 2.01
N LEU A 124 9.48 -7.03 0.90
CA LEU A 124 10.89 -6.72 0.70
C LEU A 124 11.39 -5.68 1.71
N LEU A 125 10.67 -4.58 1.86
CA LEU A 125 11.04 -3.51 2.81
C LEU A 125 10.95 -3.99 4.27
N SER A 126 9.92 -4.76 4.61
CA SER A 126 9.74 -5.36 5.93
C SER A 126 10.89 -6.29 6.30
N SER A 127 11.42 -7.04 5.34
CA SER A 127 12.54 -7.97 5.57
C SER A 127 13.84 -7.28 6.02
N PHE A 128 14.05 -6.02 5.63
CA PHE A 128 15.23 -5.24 6.06
C PHE A 128 15.06 -4.58 7.43
N ALA A 129 13.84 -4.48 7.95
CA ALA A 129 13.58 -3.76 9.20
C ALA A 129 14.29 -4.39 10.42
N PRO A 130 14.24 -5.71 10.67
CA PRO A 130 14.92 -6.29 11.83
C PRO A 130 16.45 -6.12 11.81
N PRO A 131 17.16 -6.39 10.69
CA PRO A 131 18.60 -6.11 10.60
C PRO A 131 18.94 -4.63 10.77
N LEU A 132 18.17 -3.73 10.16
CA LEU A 132 18.41 -2.29 10.25
C LEU A 132 18.27 -1.78 11.69
N VAL A 133 17.24 -2.21 12.41
CA VAL A 133 17.04 -1.89 13.83
C VAL A 133 18.20 -2.41 14.67
N GLY A 134 18.66 -3.64 14.42
CA GLY A 134 19.80 -4.25 15.12
C GLY A 134 21.08 -3.44 14.95
N VAL A 135 21.44 -3.12 13.70
CA VAL A 135 22.63 -2.31 13.37
C VAL A 135 22.54 -0.92 13.99
N LEU A 136 21.38 -0.25 13.91
CA LEU A 136 21.16 1.06 14.54
C LEU A 136 21.32 0.98 16.06
N ALA A 137 20.76 -0.05 16.70
CA ALA A 137 20.87 -0.23 18.14
C ALA A 137 22.33 -0.38 18.58
N GLU A 138 23.10 -1.23 17.91
CA GLU A 138 24.50 -1.53 18.25
C GLU A 138 25.44 -0.37 17.92
N HIS A 139 25.41 0.14 16.67
CA HIS A 139 26.41 1.08 16.19
C HIS A 139 26.10 2.55 16.51
N VAL A 140 24.82 2.94 16.55
CA VAL A 140 24.43 4.35 16.76
C VAL A 140 24.10 4.61 18.23
N PHE A 141 23.42 3.68 18.89
CA PHE A 141 22.94 3.88 20.27
C PHE A 141 23.75 3.11 21.33
N GLY A 142 24.73 2.30 20.92
CA GLY A 142 25.67 1.63 21.82
C GLY A 142 25.09 0.43 22.57
N PHE A 143 24.12 -0.26 21.97
CA PHE A 143 23.60 -1.52 22.51
C PHE A 143 24.72 -2.56 22.59
N SER A 144 24.94 -3.16 23.76
CA SER A 144 25.95 -4.20 23.96
C SER A 144 25.30 -5.52 24.39
N ALA A 145 25.19 -6.46 23.43
CA ALA A 145 24.62 -7.79 23.67
C ALA A 145 25.38 -8.58 24.75
N ALA A 146 26.70 -8.36 24.89
CA ALA A 146 27.54 -9.02 25.88
C ALA A 146 27.20 -8.65 27.33
N GLN A 147 26.62 -7.46 27.58
CA GLN A 147 26.20 -7.02 28.92
C GLN A 147 24.77 -7.44 29.27
N ALA A 148 23.94 -7.75 28.28
CA ALA A 148 22.56 -8.21 28.46
C ALA A 148 22.46 -9.69 28.88
N SER A 149 23.50 -10.49 28.60
CA SER A 149 23.59 -11.91 29.00
C SER A 149 24.41 -12.14 30.28
N GLY A 150 24.96 -11.07 30.88
CA GLY A 150 25.77 -11.13 32.09
C GLY A 150 25.01 -10.72 33.34
N THR A 151 25.41 -11.25 34.50
CA THR A 151 24.93 -10.96 35.87
C THR A 151 25.07 -9.49 36.32
N THR A 152 25.30 -8.56 35.40
CA THR A 152 25.55 -7.14 35.65
C THR A 152 24.27 -6.30 35.59
N GLY A 153 23.38 -6.51 36.57
CA GLY A 153 22.44 -5.52 37.13
C GLY A 153 21.38 -4.86 36.24
N ALA A 154 20.16 -4.71 36.78
CA ALA A 154 19.00 -4.04 36.17
C ALA A 154 19.26 -2.65 35.53
N MET A 155 20.34 -1.96 35.92
CA MET A 155 20.74 -0.68 35.35
C MET A 155 21.36 -0.80 33.94
N ALA A 156 22.04 -1.90 33.61
CA ALA A 156 22.57 -2.15 32.26
C ALA A 156 21.42 -2.48 31.28
N ASP A 157 20.46 -3.29 31.73
CA ASP A 157 19.26 -3.63 30.95
C ASP A 157 18.41 -2.41 30.63
N THR A 158 18.24 -1.49 31.58
CA THR A 158 17.50 -0.25 31.37
C THR A 158 18.18 0.66 30.33
N LYS A 159 19.52 0.75 30.35
CA LYS A 159 20.28 1.53 29.35
C LYS A 159 20.16 0.90 27.95
N ASN A 160 20.28 -0.42 27.87
CA ASN A 160 20.12 -1.17 26.63
C ASN A 160 18.69 -1.06 26.06
N ALA A 161 17.66 -1.13 26.92
CA ALA A 161 16.26 -0.93 26.53
C ALA A 161 16.01 0.49 25.99
N ARG A 162 16.68 1.51 26.55
CA ARG A 162 16.58 2.89 26.05
C ARG A 162 17.29 3.08 24.70
N ALA A 163 18.47 2.48 24.52
CA ALA A 163 19.18 2.48 23.25
C ALA A 163 18.34 1.81 22.15
N LEU A 164 17.82 0.62 22.43
CA LEU A 164 16.98 -0.13 21.50
C LEU A 164 15.64 0.59 21.22
N GLY A 165 15.03 1.22 22.21
CA GLY A 165 13.81 2.02 22.04
C GLY A 165 14.02 3.23 21.11
N LYS A 166 15.16 3.92 21.20
CA LYS A 166 15.50 5.02 20.28
C LYS A 166 15.78 4.51 18.86
N ALA A 167 16.46 3.37 18.73
CA ALA A 167 16.69 2.73 17.44
C ALA A 167 15.37 2.33 16.76
N LEU A 168 14.46 1.71 17.52
CA LEU A 168 13.11 1.36 17.05
C LEU A 168 12.35 2.63 16.61
N LEU A 169 12.32 3.68 17.43
CA LEU A 169 11.65 4.94 17.10
C LEU A 169 12.14 5.54 15.79
N LEU A 170 13.46 5.55 15.58
CA LEU A 170 14.03 6.05 14.33
C LEU A 170 13.65 5.16 13.15
N ALA A 171 13.71 3.83 13.33
CA ALA A 171 13.51 2.85 12.28
C ALA A 171 12.06 2.79 11.76
N PHE A 172 11.03 3.02 12.58
CA PHE A 172 9.67 3.20 12.06
C PHE A 172 9.33 4.67 11.80
N GLY A 173 9.84 5.62 12.58
CA GLY A 173 9.52 7.03 12.42
C GLY A 173 9.86 7.55 11.03
N VAL A 174 11.03 7.17 10.49
CA VAL A 174 11.47 7.59 9.15
C VAL A 174 10.52 7.06 8.05
N PRO A 175 10.25 5.75 7.92
CA PRO A 175 9.25 5.25 6.97
C PRO A 175 7.87 5.89 7.11
N PHE A 176 7.37 6.10 8.33
CA PHE A 176 6.07 6.74 8.56
C PHE A 176 6.06 8.20 8.08
N THR A 177 7.15 8.96 8.30
CA THR A 177 7.25 10.34 7.78
C THR A 177 7.30 10.37 6.26
N ILE A 178 8.05 9.47 5.62
CA ILE A 178 8.08 9.34 4.16
C ILE A 178 6.68 8.99 3.64
N CYS A 179 5.97 8.09 4.31
CA CYS A 179 4.60 7.71 3.98
C CYS A 179 3.63 8.90 4.05
N CYS A 180 3.69 9.72 5.11
CA CYS A 180 2.91 10.96 5.21
C CYS A 180 3.21 11.91 4.04
N LEU A 181 4.49 12.07 3.67
CA LEU A 181 4.89 12.92 2.56
C LEU A 181 4.37 12.41 1.22
N LEU A 182 4.45 11.10 0.98
CA LEU A 182 3.93 10.47 -0.23
C LEU A 182 2.40 10.62 -0.32
N TYR A 183 1.66 10.44 0.77
CA TYR A 183 0.23 10.73 0.81
C TYR A 183 -0.06 12.22 0.56
N SER A 184 0.86 13.10 0.93
CA SER A 184 0.70 14.55 0.72
C SER A 184 0.84 14.89 -0.76
N ILE A 185 1.77 14.23 -1.45
CA ILE A 185 1.90 14.33 -2.91
C ILE A 185 0.68 13.71 -3.58
N LEU A 186 0.25 12.53 -3.12
CA LEU A 186 -0.91 11.83 -3.67
C LEU A 186 -2.19 12.68 -3.57
N TYR A 187 -2.36 13.43 -2.49
CA TYR A 187 -3.48 14.38 -2.33
C TYR A 187 -3.60 15.34 -3.53
N TRP A 188 -2.47 15.76 -4.09
CA TRP A 188 -2.43 16.72 -5.20
C TRP A 188 -2.55 16.03 -6.55
N THR A 189 -1.94 14.87 -6.75
CA THR A 189 -1.91 14.18 -8.06
C THR A 189 -3.15 13.34 -8.31
N TYR A 190 -3.72 12.73 -7.27
CA TYR A 190 -4.84 11.80 -7.34
C TYR A 190 -6.08 12.29 -8.10
N PRO A 191 -6.62 13.51 -7.90
CA PRO A 191 -7.83 13.92 -8.63
C PRO A 191 -7.60 13.89 -10.15
N ARG A 192 -6.42 14.35 -10.61
CA ARG A 192 -6.09 14.38 -12.03
C ARG A 192 -5.88 12.98 -12.61
N ASP A 193 -5.24 12.09 -11.85
CA ASP A 193 -4.96 10.73 -12.31
C ASP A 193 -6.23 9.87 -12.35
N ARG A 194 -7.13 10.06 -11.38
CA ARG A 194 -8.43 9.39 -11.37
C ARG A 194 -9.31 9.84 -12.53
N ASP A 195 -9.40 11.13 -12.81
CA ASP A 195 -10.24 11.64 -13.90
C ASP A 195 -9.76 11.11 -15.27
N LYS A 196 -8.44 11.00 -15.48
CA LYS A 196 -7.85 10.35 -16.66
C LYS A 196 -8.19 8.86 -16.73
N ALA A 197 -8.04 8.13 -15.62
CA ALA A 197 -8.34 6.70 -15.57
C ALA A 197 -9.83 6.44 -15.86
N GLN A 198 -10.73 7.28 -15.36
CA GLN A 198 -12.16 7.18 -15.65
C GLN A 198 -12.47 7.45 -17.13
N ALA A 199 -11.82 8.43 -17.74
CA ALA A 199 -11.97 8.70 -19.17
C ALA A 199 -11.47 7.53 -20.05
N GLU A 200 -10.32 6.94 -19.72
CA GLU A 200 -9.79 5.76 -20.43
C GLU A 200 -10.68 4.52 -20.27
N LEU A 201 -11.26 4.33 -19.08
CA LEU A 201 -12.21 3.24 -18.83
C LEU A 201 -13.49 3.42 -19.63
N GLN A 202 -14.04 4.64 -19.69
CA GLN A 202 -15.23 4.95 -20.50
C GLN A 202 -14.96 4.70 -21.98
N LEU A 203 -13.84 5.20 -22.52
CA LEU A 203 -13.44 4.98 -23.90
C LEU A 203 -13.27 3.49 -24.22
N SER A 204 -12.65 2.72 -23.31
CA SER A 204 -12.48 1.28 -23.46
C SER A 204 -13.80 0.52 -23.45
N GLN A 205 -14.79 0.99 -22.68
CA GLN A 205 -16.14 0.42 -22.64
C GLN A 205 -16.93 0.73 -23.92
N GLU A 206 -16.80 1.93 -24.47
CA GLU A 206 -17.45 2.33 -25.73
C GLU A 206 -16.86 1.62 -26.96
N LEU A 207 -15.54 1.40 -26.98
CA LEU A 207 -14.86 0.72 -28.07
C LEU A 207 -15.13 -0.81 -28.10
N SER A 208 -15.39 -1.42 -26.94
CA SER A 208 -15.61 -2.88 -26.80
C SER A 208 -16.79 -3.45 -27.63
N PRO A 209 -17.99 -2.85 -27.64
CA PRO A 209 -19.10 -3.32 -28.47
C PRO A 209 -18.80 -3.14 -29.97
N GLY A 210 -18.17 -2.02 -30.37
CA GLY A 210 -17.78 -1.77 -31.76
C GLY A 210 -16.76 -2.78 -32.30
N ILE A 211 -15.76 -3.15 -31.51
CA ILE A 211 -14.81 -4.22 -31.88
C ILE A 211 -15.52 -5.58 -32.00
N THR A 212 -16.50 -5.86 -31.14
CA THR A 212 -17.25 -7.12 -31.17
C THR A 212 -18.16 -7.17 -32.40
N GLU A 213 -18.78 -6.05 -32.77
CA GLU A 213 -19.60 -5.93 -33.97
C GLU A 213 -18.77 -6.05 -35.26
N ILE A 214 -17.58 -5.43 -35.30
CA ILE A 214 -16.62 -5.57 -36.42
C ILE A 214 -16.11 -7.01 -36.53
N ASN A 215 -15.75 -7.66 -35.42
CA ASN A 215 -15.31 -9.06 -35.43
C ASN A 215 -16.42 -10.02 -35.86
N ASN A 216 -17.69 -9.70 -35.55
CA ASN A 216 -18.84 -10.47 -36.01
C ASN A 216 -19.18 -10.24 -37.50
N LEU A 217 -18.69 -9.15 -38.11
CA LEU A 217 -19.00 -8.77 -39.50
C LEU A 217 -18.18 -9.49 -40.59
N LYS A 218 -17.14 -10.28 -40.25
CA LYS A 218 -16.59 -11.41 -41.04
C LYS A 218 -15.25 -11.90 -40.44
N PRO A 219 -15.07 -13.19 -40.14
CA PRO A 219 -13.82 -13.72 -39.57
C PRO A 219 -12.62 -13.79 -40.53
N GLY A 220 -12.72 -13.30 -41.77
CA GLY A 220 -11.79 -13.67 -42.84
C GLY A 220 -11.08 -12.55 -43.60
N TYR A 221 -11.39 -11.27 -43.36
CA TYR A 221 -10.88 -10.17 -44.21
C TYR A 221 -10.16 -9.04 -43.48
N PHE A 222 -10.12 -9.05 -42.14
CA PHE A 222 -9.47 -7.98 -41.38
C PHE A 222 -8.62 -8.56 -40.26
N SER A 223 -7.32 -8.69 -40.54
CA SER A 223 -6.29 -8.93 -39.53
C SER A 223 -5.74 -7.58 -39.08
N LEU A 224 -6.23 -7.06 -37.95
CA LEU A 224 -5.53 -5.97 -37.26
C LEU A 224 -4.34 -6.56 -36.51
N THR A 225 -3.18 -6.60 -37.16
CA THR A 225 -1.91 -6.75 -36.44
C THR A 225 -1.73 -5.52 -35.58
N LYS A 226 -1.83 -5.70 -34.26
CA LYS A 226 -1.41 -4.70 -33.27
C LYS A 226 0.10 -4.50 -33.44
N GLY A 227 0.46 -3.52 -34.27
CA GLY A 227 1.83 -3.08 -34.43
C GLY A 227 2.37 -2.64 -33.08
N ALA A 228 3.53 -3.16 -32.73
CA ALA A 228 4.30 -2.66 -31.61
C ALA A 228 4.73 -1.22 -31.91
N ASP A 229 4.65 -0.42 -30.86
CA ASP A 229 5.42 0.79 -30.59
C ASP A 229 5.07 2.09 -31.34
N LEU A 230 5.21 3.19 -30.58
CA LEU A 230 5.38 4.59 -30.98
C LEU A 230 4.21 5.56 -30.69
N VAL A 231 4.64 6.60 -29.96
CA VAL A 231 4.05 7.90 -29.70
C VAL A 231 3.45 8.52 -30.97
N GLY A 232 2.19 8.96 -30.86
CA GLY A 232 1.60 10.04 -31.66
C GLY A 232 1.45 9.78 -33.16
N ASP A 233 0.31 9.22 -33.56
CA ASP A 233 -0.56 9.75 -34.63
C ASP A 233 -1.81 8.85 -34.77
N GLU A 234 -2.90 9.41 -35.32
CA GLU A 234 -4.19 8.74 -35.53
C GLU A 234 -4.06 7.37 -36.25
N PRO A 235 -4.97 6.41 -35.97
CA PRO A 235 -4.96 5.12 -36.67
C PRO A 235 -5.34 5.31 -38.15
N GLU A 236 -4.35 5.24 -39.03
CA GLU A 236 -4.55 5.28 -40.48
C GLU A 236 -5.19 3.97 -40.97
N ILE A 237 -6.45 4.05 -41.40
CA ILE A 237 -7.20 2.93 -41.98
C ILE A 237 -6.76 2.78 -43.45
N THR A 238 -5.78 1.91 -43.71
CA THR A 238 -5.37 1.61 -45.09
C THR A 238 -6.33 0.58 -45.70
N VAL A 239 -7.32 1.05 -46.46
CA VAL A 239 -8.22 0.19 -47.26
C VAL A 239 -7.48 -0.22 -48.53
N ASN A 240 -7.17 -1.52 -48.66
CA ASN A 240 -6.53 -2.04 -49.87
C ASN A 240 -7.53 -2.10 -51.04
N SER A 241 -7.53 -1.05 -51.87
CA SER A 241 -8.45 -0.83 -52.99
C SER A 241 -8.37 -1.87 -54.11
N LYS A 242 -7.34 -2.72 -54.16
CA LYS A 242 -7.23 -3.79 -55.16
C LYS A 242 -8.26 -4.91 -55.00
N SER A 243 -8.76 -5.15 -53.79
CA SER A 243 -9.71 -6.24 -53.50
C SER A 243 -11.17 -5.88 -53.80
N PHE A 244 -11.51 -4.58 -53.87
CA PHE A 244 -12.88 -4.14 -54.14
C PHE A 244 -13.30 -4.35 -55.61
N GLY A 245 -12.34 -4.26 -56.54
CA GLY A 245 -12.56 -4.50 -57.97
C GLY A 245 -12.85 -5.98 -58.30
N GLU A 246 -12.21 -6.91 -57.59
CA GLU A 246 -12.44 -8.36 -57.80
C GLU A 246 -13.81 -8.81 -57.29
N ALA A 247 -14.31 -8.19 -56.21
CA ALA A 247 -15.64 -8.47 -55.66
C ALA A 247 -16.79 -8.02 -56.59
N GLN A 248 -16.61 -6.93 -57.34
CA GLN A 248 -17.62 -6.52 -58.34
C GLN A 248 -17.62 -7.44 -59.56
N HIS A 249 -16.46 -7.92 -60.03
CA HIS A 249 -16.39 -8.77 -61.22
C HIS A 249 -17.07 -10.13 -61.01
N MET A 250 -16.95 -10.73 -59.81
CA MET A 250 -17.61 -12.00 -59.45
C MET A 250 -19.13 -11.89 -59.27
N LEU A 251 -19.68 -10.70 -58.99
CA LEU A 251 -21.14 -10.50 -58.87
C LEU A 251 -21.84 -10.36 -60.23
N THR A 252 -21.10 -9.98 -61.28
CA THR A 252 -21.63 -9.89 -62.65
C THR A 252 -21.68 -11.23 -63.38
N GLU A 253 -20.80 -12.18 -63.08
CA GLU A 253 -20.80 -13.51 -63.71
C GLU A 253 -21.84 -14.48 -63.11
N SER A 254 -22.38 -14.21 -61.92
CA SER A 254 -23.41 -15.08 -61.31
C SER A 254 -24.84 -14.82 -61.79
N HIS A 255 -25.04 -13.89 -62.73
CA HIS A 255 -26.35 -13.47 -63.22
C HIS A 255 -26.53 -13.53 -64.76
N SER A 256 -25.68 -14.28 -65.46
CA SER A 256 -25.80 -14.56 -66.90
C SER A 256 -25.85 -16.05 -67.20
#